data_AF-A0A7V4XRY7-F1
#
_entry.id   AF-A0A7V4XRY7-F1
#
_cell.length_a   1.000
_cell.length_b   1.000
_cell.length_c   1.000
_cell.angle_alpha   90.00
_cell.angle_beta   90.00
_cell.angle_gamma   90.00
#
_symmetry.space_group_name_H-M   'P 1'
#
loop_
_entity.id
_entity.type
_entity.pdbx_description
1 polymer ?
#
loop_
_entity_poly.entity_id
_entity_poly.type
_entity_poly.pdbx_seq_one_letter_code
_entity_poly.pdbx_strand_id
1 'polypeptide(L)'
;MPIPNTDHLEWLESWYQEQCNGEWEHSHGVHLDTLDESGWQLTINLTGTSAEHIAPQKLAFDSPAGDWITCTLAGGRFEGSGDPRKLEQIIGVFRRWVDAPAASRP
;
A
#
# COMPACT_ATOMS: atom_id res chain seq x y z
N MET A 1 14.91 10.55 -21.39
CA MET A 1 13.79 9.67 -21.82
C MET A 1 12.77 9.69 -20.71
N PRO A 2 11.48 9.99 -20.95
CA PRO A 2 10.49 10.00 -19.89
C PRO A 2 10.14 8.55 -19.52
N ILE A 3 10.09 8.30 -18.23
CA ILE A 3 9.57 7.06 -17.65
C ILE A 3 8.07 7.03 -17.98
N PRO A 4 7.51 5.96 -18.58
CA PRO A 4 6.08 5.92 -18.84
C PRO A 4 5.33 6.08 -17.52
N ASN A 5 4.41 7.05 -17.49
CA ASN A 5 3.51 7.34 -16.39
C ASN A 5 2.79 6.06 -15.98
N THR A 6 3.34 5.36 -14.99
CA THR A 6 2.69 4.26 -14.30
C THR A 6 2.01 4.93 -13.13
N ASP A 7 0.84 5.51 -13.37
CA ASP A 7 0.15 6.28 -12.34
C ASP A 7 -0.31 5.31 -11.24
N HIS A 8 0.42 5.31 -10.13
CA HIS A 8 0.14 4.44 -9.00
C HIS A 8 -1.25 4.72 -8.42
N LEU A 9 -1.75 5.95 -8.57
CA LEU A 9 -3.09 6.31 -8.12
C LEU A 9 -4.15 5.69 -9.02
N GLU A 10 -4.01 5.78 -10.35
CA GLU A 10 -4.94 5.16 -11.31
C GLU A 10 -5.02 3.63 -11.11
N TRP A 11 -3.88 3.00 -10.82
CA TRP A 11 -3.85 1.58 -10.47
C TRP A 11 -4.60 1.31 -9.15
N LEU A 12 -4.42 2.14 -8.13
CA LEU A 12 -5.11 1.98 -6.85
C LEU A 12 -6.62 2.16 -6.99
N GLU A 13 -7.07 3.13 -7.79
CA GLU A 13 -8.48 3.37 -8.12
C GLU A 13 -9.09 2.12 -8.79
N SER A 14 -8.38 1.56 -9.77
CA SER A 14 -8.80 0.35 -10.48
C SER A 14 -8.85 -0.86 -9.54
N TRP A 15 -7.79 -1.06 -8.74
CA TRP A 15 -7.72 -2.15 -7.75
C TRP A 15 -8.86 -2.05 -6.72
N TYR A 16 -9.14 -0.84 -6.24
CA TYR A 16 -10.24 -0.59 -5.30
C TYR A 16 -11.59 -0.98 -5.92
N GLN A 17 -11.84 -0.58 -7.17
CA GLN A 17 -13.07 -0.93 -7.89
C GLN A 17 -13.23 -2.45 -8.06
N GLU A 18 -12.14 -3.19 -8.26
CA GLU A 18 -12.17 -4.66 -8.34
C GLU A 18 -12.53 -5.32 -7.00
N GLN A 19 -12.24 -4.67 -5.87
CA GLN A 19 -12.59 -5.19 -4.55
C GLN A 19 -14.04 -4.88 -4.15
N CYS A 20 -14.70 -3.93 -4.82
CA CYS A 20 -16.11 -3.59 -4.63
C CYS A 20 -17.02 -4.73 -5.11
N ASN A 21 -17.20 -5.75 -4.28
CA ASN A 21 -18.04 -6.92 -4.55
C ASN A 21 -19.37 -6.95 -3.77
N GLY A 22 -19.75 -5.83 -3.14
CA GLY A 22 -20.99 -5.69 -2.37
C GLY A 22 -20.90 -6.00 -0.87
N GLU A 23 -19.83 -6.60 -0.36
CA GLU A 23 -19.62 -6.83 1.08
C GLU A 23 -18.38 -6.11 1.65
N TRP A 24 -17.29 -6.02 0.87
CA TRP A 24 -16.06 -5.37 1.32
C TRP A 24 -16.28 -3.88 1.63
N GLU A 25 -17.03 -3.17 0.77
CA GLU A 25 -17.30 -1.72 0.83
C GLU A 25 -17.91 -1.23 2.16
N HIS A 26 -18.58 -2.11 2.89
CA HIS A 26 -19.30 -1.76 4.11
C HIS A 26 -18.46 -1.98 5.40
N SER A 27 -17.32 -2.67 5.32
CA SER A 27 -16.57 -3.12 6.51
C SER A 27 -15.04 -3.04 6.39
N HIS A 28 -14.51 -3.01 5.16
CA HIS A 28 -13.09 -3.11 4.86
C HIS A 28 -12.76 -2.17 3.70
N GLY A 29 -11.67 -1.39 3.80
CA GLY A 29 -11.45 -0.32 2.83
C GLY A 29 -10.04 0.25 2.80
N VAL A 30 -9.89 1.32 2.03
CA VAL A 30 -8.68 2.16 1.94
C VAL A 30 -8.87 3.37 2.83
N HIS A 31 -7.98 3.56 3.81
CA HIS A 31 -7.99 4.69 4.73
C HIS A 31 -6.68 5.46 4.60
N LEU A 32 -6.79 6.78 4.41
CA LEU A 32 -5.66 7.68 4.31
C LEU A 32 -5.78 8.75 5.40
N ASP A 33 -4.85 8.73 6.34
CA ASP A 33 -4.75 9.69 7.43
C ASP A 33 -3.48 10.51 7.32
N THR A 34 -3.48 11.64 8.03
CA THR A 34 -2.27 12.41 8.32
C THR A 34 -1.67 12.01 9.66
N LEU A 35 -0.35 11.91 9.73
CA LEU A 35 0.39 11.77 10.98
C LEU A 35 0.63 13.13 11.64
N ASP A 36 0.61 13.17 12.97
CA ASP A 36 0.83 14.40 13.76
C ASP A 36 2.15 15.11 13.43
N GLU A 37 3.19 14.35 13.04
CA GLU A 37 4.50 14.88 12.67
C GLU A 37 4.65 15.16 11.16
N SER A 38 3.55 15.54 10.49
CA SER A 38 3.51 15.86 9.06
C SER A 38 3.88 14.64 8.21
N GLY A 39 2.95 13.69 8.07
CA GLY A 39 3.14 12.51 7.23
C GLY A 39 1.83 11.92 6.75
N TRP A 40 1.92 10.90 5.91
CA TRP A 40 0.78 10.10 5.47
C TRP A 40 0.77 8.75 6.15
N GLN A 41 -0.42 8.26 6.46
CA GLN A 41 -0.68 6.88 6.85
C GLN A 41 -1.74 6.31 5.91
N LEU A 42 -1.33 5.38 5.06
CA LEU A 42 -2.23 4.57 4.25
C LEU A 42 -2.46 3.24 4.94
N THR A 43 -3.73 2.88 5.14
CA THR A 43 -4.16 1.56 5.61
C THR A 43 -5.06 0.94 4.56
N ILE A 44 -4.82 -0.31 4.19
CA ILE A 44 -5.70 -1.06 3.28
C ILE A 44 -6.00 -2.41 3.92
N ASN A 45 -7.29 -2.70 4.10
CA ASN A 45 -7.72 -4.00 4.58
C ASN A 45 -7.90 -4.96 3.39
N LEU A 46 -7.17 -6.07 3.43
CA LEU A 46 -7.13 -7.09 2.38
C LEU A 46 -7.99 -8.31 2.73
N THR A 47 -8.65 -8.33 3.88
CA THR A 47 -9.57 -9.42 4.28
C THR A 47 -10.70 -9.54 3.25
N GLY A 48 -10.93 -10.74 2.73
CA GLY A 48 -11.91 -11.02 1.68
C GLY A 48 -11.46 -10.64 0.27
N THR A 49 -10.21 -10.20 0.09
CA THR A 49 -9.61 -9.90 -1.22
C THR A 49 -8.66 -11.01 -1.67
N SER A 50 -8.32 -11.05 -2.96
CA SER A 50 -7.29 -11.95 -3.49
C SER A 50 -5.91 -11.75 -2.84
N ALA A 51 -5.69 -10.59 -2.22
CA ALA A 51 -4.45 -10.21 -1.55
C ALA A 51 -4.38 -10.61 -0.06
N GLU A 52 -5.43 -11.24 0.51
CA GLU A 52 -5.47 -11.65 1.92
C GLU A 52 -4.32 -12.60 2.31
N HIS A 53 -3.96 -13.51 1.39
CA HIS A 53 -3.00 -14.57 1.63
C HIS A 53 -1.56 -14.23 1.20
N ILE A 54 -1.29 -12.97 0.87
CA ILE A 54 0.08 -12.54 0.57
C ILE A 54 0.96 -12.73 1.80
N ALA A 55 2.11 -13.36 1.61
CA ALA A 55 3.06 -13.59 2.70
C ALA A 55 3.44 -12.26 3.37
N PRO A 56 3.68 -12.25 4.70
CA PRO A 56 4.04 -11.02 5.38
C PRO A 56 5.28 -10.37 4.78
N GLN A 57 5.20 -9.07 4.50
CA GLN A 57 6.28 -8.28 3.92
C GLN A 57 6.49 -7.01 4.75
N LYS A 58 7.74 -6.57 4.87
CA LYS A 58 8.11 -5.35 5.56
C LYS A 58 9.19 -4.61 4.78
N LEU A 59 8.99 -3.31 4.61
CA LEU A 59 9.94 -2.38 4.04
C LEU A 59 10.05 -1.20 5.00
N ALA A 60 11.27 -0.83 5.36
CA ALA A 60 11.53 0.35 6.17
C ALA A 60 12.78 1.03 5.61
N PHE A 61 12.66 2.32 5.35
CA PHE A 61 13.74 3.18 4.93
C PHE A 61 13.67 4.46 5.75
N ASP A 62 14.82 4.88 6.27
CA ASP A 62 14.97 6.08 7.07
C ASP A 62 16.31 6.73 6.69
N SER A 63 16.25 7.98 6.27
CA SER A 63 17.39 8.80 5.89
C SER A 63 17.59 9.93 6.89
N PRO A 64 18.85 10.26 7.26
CA PRO A 64 19.16 11.41 8.12
C PRO A 64 18.63 12.76 7.61
N ALA A 65 18.23 12.84 6.34
CA ALA A 65 17.64 14.04 5.73
C ALA A 65 16.14 14.22 6.03
N GLY A 66 15.52 13.34 6.83
CA GLY A 66 14.08 13.37 7.11
C GLY A 66 13.23 12.78 5.98
N ASP A 67 13.82 11.88 5.20
CA ASP A 67 13.14 11.09 4.17
C ASP A 67 12.94 9.68 4.73
N TRP A 68 11.70 9.34 5.05
CA TRP A 68 11.39 8.07 5.69
C TRP A 68 10.10 7.46 5.14
N ILE A 69 10.10 6.14 5.01
CA ILE A 69 8.95 5.35 4.59
C ILE A 69 9.00 3.99 5.28
N THR A 70 7.86 3.59 5.83
CA THR A 70 7.66 2.26 6.42
C THR A 70 6.42 1.66 5.82
N CYS A 71 6.53 0.47 5.22
CA CYS A 71 5.41 -0.32 4.75
C CYS A 71 5.43 -1.69 5.40
N THR A 72 4.27 -2.20 5.79
CA THR A 72 4.09 -3.54 6.33
C THR A 72 2.84 -4.15 5.71
N LEU A 73 2.93 -5.40 5.30
CA LEU A 73 1.78 -6.23 4.93
C LEU A 73 1.81 -7.44 5.84
N ALA A 74 0.80 -7.59 6.70
CA ALA A 74 0.69 -8.73 7.60
C ALA A 74 -0.77 -8.90 8.04
N GLY A 75 -1.19 -10.16 8.25
CA GLY A 75 -2.51 -10.46 8.81
C GLY A 75 -3.68 -9.90 8.00
N GLY A 76 -3.58 -9.92 6.66
CA GLY A 76 -4.61 -9.39 5.78
C GLY A 76 -4.74 -7.86 5.80
N ARG A 77 -3.70 -7.14 6.22
CA ARG A 77 -3.68 -5.67 6.24
C ARG A 77 -2.37 -5.13 5.69
N PHE A 78 -2.47 -4.10 4.87
CA PHE A 78 -1.35 -3.26 4.46
C PHE A 78 -1.38 -1.95 5.25
N GLU A 79 -0.20 -1.55 5.74
CA GLU A 79 0.02 -0.28 6.45
C GLU A 79 1.28 0.37 5.88
N GLY A 80 1.13 1.56 5.32
CA GLY A 80 2.21 2.35 4.76
C GLY A 80 2.23 3.75 5.37
N SER A 81 3.38 4.17 5.87
CA SER A 81 3.57 5.44 6.56
C SER A 81 4.81 6.13 6.03
N GLY A 82 4.79 7.45 5.90
CA GLY A 82 5.96 8.19 5.45
C GLY A 82 5.77 9.69 5.50
N ASP A 83 6.82 10.43 5.14
CA ASP A 83 6.78 11.89 5.05
C ASP A 83 5.78 12.38 3.97
N PRO A 84 5.46 13.69 3.91
CA PRO A 84 4.38 14.21 3.08
C PRO A 84 4.52 13.96 1.58
N ARG A 85 5.73 13.60 1.11
CA ARG A 85 6.04 13.31 -0.29
C ARG A 85 6.09 11.81 -0.60
N LYS A 86 5.73 10.95 0.35
CA LYS A 86 5.81 9.48 0.21
C LYS A 86 4.54 8.80 -0.21
N LEU A 87 3.41 9.50 -0.31
CA LEU A 87 2.14 8.87 -0.66
C LEU A 87 2.22 8.03 -1.94
N GLU A 88 2.79 8.59 -3.01
CA GLU A 88 2.97 7.88 -4.28
C GLU A 88 3.89 6.64 -4.15
N GLN A 89 4.97 6.76 -3.38
CA GLN A 89 5.88 5.64 -3.10
C GLN A 89 5.23 4.56 -2.25
N ILE A 90 4.42 4.93 -1.26
CA ILE A 90 3.65 4.01 -0.43
C ILE A 90 2.69 3.20 -1.30
N ILE A 91 1.96 3.85 -2.21
CA ILE A 91 1.07 3.18 -3.15
C ILE A 91 1.86 2.26 -4.10
N GLY A 92 3.03 2.69 -4.57
CA GLY A 92 3.92 1.85 -5.38
C GLY A 92 4.42 0.59 -4.67
N VAL A 93 4.72 0.68 -3.36
CA VAL A 93 5.08 -0.50 -2.56
C VAL A 93 3.89 -1.45 -2.43
N PHE A 94 2.70 -0.93 -2.12
CA PHE A 94 1.49 -1.74 -2.05
C PHE A 94 1.23 -2.48 -3.37
N ARG A 95 1.25 -1.75 -4.50
CA ARG A 95 1.11 -2.32 -5.84
C ARG A 95 2.10 -3.44 -6.09
N ARG A 96 3.38 -3.21 -5.82
CA ARG A 96 4.44 -4.21 -6.03
C ARG A 96 4.15 -5.49 -5.26
N TRP A 97 3.63 -5.39 -4.05
CA TRP A 97 3.34 -6.56 -3.22
C TRP A 97 2.10 -7.34 -3.68
N VAL A 98 1.12 -6.65 -4.25
CA VAL A 98 -0.09 -7.26 -4.84
C VAL A 98 0.20 -7.88 -6.22
N ASP A 99 0.92 -7.18 -7.11
CA ASP A 99 1.23 -7.64 -8.47
C ASP A 99 2.31 -8.74 -8.48
N ALA A 100 3.26 -8.67 -7.55
CA ALA A 100 4.37 -9.62 -7.41
C ALA A 100 4.50 -10.10 -5.96
N PRO A 101 3.52 -10.88 -5.46
CA PRO A 101 3.63 -11.48 -4.13
C PRO A 101 4.92 -12.28 -4.11
N ALA A 102 5.80 -12.00 -3.14
CA ALA A 102 7.13 -12.59 -3.09
C ALA A 102 7.01 -14.10 -3.30
N ALA A 103 7.47 -14.58 -4.46
CA ALA A 103 7.50 -16.00 -4.75
C ALA A 103 8.23 -16.64 -3.57
N SER A 104 7.56 -17.57 -2.90
CA SER A 104 8.13 -18.42 -1.85
C SER A 104 9.50 -18.87 -2.33
N ARG A 105 10.55 -18.22 -1.83
CA ARG A 105 11.91 -18.63 -2.14
C ARG A 105 12.11 -19.95 -1.41
N PRO A 106 12.41 -21.05 -2.13
CA PRO A 106 12.59 -22.36 -1.52
C PRO A 106 13.73 -22.35 -0.50
#